data_AF-R2Q9Z9-F1
#
_entry.id   AF-R2Q9Z9-F1
#
_cell.length_a   1.000
_cell.length_b   1.000
_cell.length_c   1.000
_cell.angle_alpha   90.00
_cell.angle_beta   90.00
_cell.angle_gamma   90.00
#
_symmetry.space_group_name_H-M   'P 1'
#
loop_
_entity.id
_entity.type
_entity.pdbx_description
1 polymer ?
#
loop_
_entity_poly.entity_id
_entity_poly.type
_entity_poly.pdbx_seq_one_letter_code
_entity_poly.pdbx_strand_id
1 'polypeptide(L)'
;MKFDSDKIKKTTFPVASFSGYRKYDVDDFLHYVAKDYRRFEQDKEDLQEDIEMIAAQQKKQEDEFSKERSRYVIELHEQKKRMEELEGRLKQLICEREQEATNKQTSTTFQEAILISQETALEIERSAEREGAKIIEEAHVERGRIIKEAKEEKQTILNEAEEKRHVIEQRADQLLTEAEQRKQEVEAHCQQELMKLEQEKEAMLQQAKHELNLLAEEMAQTKQEIEAAKREEINFRDTLIYDYKAALAKLNDVKWQNWERAFEDQLHQIQA
;
A
#
# COMPACT_ATOMS: atom_id res chain seq x y z
N MET A 1 -11.74 16.51 19.03
CA MET A 1 -10.47 15.76 19.16
C MET A 1 -9.59 16.43 20.22
N LYS A 2 -8.55 15.75 20.75
CA LYS A 2 -7.64 16.32 21.77
C LYS A 2 -6.48 17.16 21.16
N PHE A 3 -6.24 17.02 19.86
CA PHE A 3 -5.18 17.69 19.11
C PHE A 3 -5.67 18.05 17.71
N ASP A 4 -5.13 19.14 17.17
CA ASP A 4 -5.33 19.64 15.81
C ASP A 4 -3.99 19.63 15.07
N SER A 5 -3.98 19.57 13.73
CA SER A 5 -2.74 19.54 12.93
C SER A 5 -1.77 20.67 13.31
N ASP A 6 -2.28 21.88 13.54
CA ASP A 6 -1.47 23.04 13.94
C ASP A 6 -0.93 22.95 15.36
N LYS A 7 -1.64 22.25 16.24
CA LYS A 7 -1.19 22.00 17.61
C LYS A 7 -0.03 21.01 17.61
N ILE A 8 -0.09 19.97 16.76
CA ILE A 8 0.97 18.98 16.58
C ILE A 8 2.25 19.64 16.04
N LYS A 9 2.13 20.55 15.08
CA LYS A 9 3.30 21.29 14.55
C LYS A 9 3.97 22.20 15.58
N LYS A 10 3.22 22.67 16.57
CA LYS A 10 3.69 23.60 17.61
C LYS A 10 4.07 22.89 18.91
N THR A 11 3.86 21.57 19.02
CA THR A 11 4.23 20.85 20.23
C THR A 11 5.75 20.81 20.37
N THR A 12 6.23 21.16 21.56
CA THR A 12 7.64 21.07 21.93
C THR A 12 7.78 20.16 23.13
N PHE A 13 8.86 19.38 23.14
CA PHE A 13 9.13 18.42 24.20
C PHE A 13 10.37 18.86 25.00
N PRO A 14 10.39 18.64 26.33
CA PRO A 14 11.58 18.88 27.13
C PRO A 14 12.71 17.94 26.69
N VAL A 15 13.93 18.47 26.58
CA VAL A 15 15.10 17.69 26.16
C VAL A 15 15.68 16.96 27.38
N ALA A 16 15.63 15.62 27.39
CA ALA A 16 16.25 14.81 28.43
C ALA A 16 17.75 14.66 28.15
N SER A 17 18.60 14.99 29.13
CA SER A 17 20.06 15.07 28.95
C SER A 17 20.79 13.73 28.78
N PHE A 18 20.16 12.59 29.08
CA PHE A 18 20.83 11.29 29.16
C PHE A 18 20.24 10.17 28.29
N SER A 19 18.97 10.24 27.92
CA SER A 19 18.34 9.25 27.01
C SER A 19 17.02 9.81 26.50
N GLY A 20 16.89 9.95 25.19
CA GLY A 20 15.69 10.48 24.54
C GLY A 20 15.69 10.17 23.05
N TYR A 21 14.52 10.24 22.44
CA TYR A 21 14.39 10.14 20.99
C TYR A 21 15.12 11.28 20.30
N ARG A 22 15.70 11.00 19.13
CA ARG A 22 16.38 12.02 18.34
C ARG A 22 15.36 13.05 17.87
N LYS A 23 15.65 14.31 18.12
CA LYS A 23 14.74 15.42 17.78
C LYS A 23 14.34 15.40 16.30
N TYR A 24 15.31 15.19 15.40
CA TYR A 24 15.06 15.16 13.96
C TYR A 24 14.06 14.05 13.56
N ASP A 25 14.27 12.83 14.04
CA ASP A 25 13.38 11.69 13.74
C ASP A 25 11.95 11.92 14.29
N VAL A 26 11.83 12.57 15.45
CA VAL A 26 10.54 12.93 16.05
C VAL A 26 9.87 14.05 15.26
N ASP A 27 10.61 15.09 14.86
CA ASP A 27 10.09 16.21 14.07
C ASP A 27 9.61 15.73 12.68
N ASP A 28 10.37 14.85 12.01
CA ASP A 28 9.99 14.24 10.74
C ASP A 28 8.73 13.37 10.89
N PHE A 29 8.66 12.54 11.94
CA PHE A 29 7.46 11.75 12.24
C PHE A 29 6.24 12.64 12.49
N LEU A 30 6.38 13.69 13.31
CA LEU A 30 5.29 14.62 13.63
C LEU A 30 4.85 15.42 12.40
N HIS A 31 5.72 15.64 11.42
CA HIS A 31 5.34 16.24 10.14
C HIS A 31 4.35 15.35 9.38
N TYR A 32 4.64 14.04 9.26
CA TYR A 32 3.72 13.09 8.62
C TYR A 32 2.41 12.95 9.40
N VAL A 33 2.48 12.85 10.73
CA VAL A 33 1.28 12.79 11.57
C VAL A 33 0.42 14.06 11.40
N ALA A 34 1.03 15.25 11.38
CA ALA A 34 0.29 16.48 11.16
C ALA A 34 -0.34 16.56 9.75
N LYS A 35 0.33 16.00 8.73
CA LYS A 35 -0.21 15.89 7.37
C LYS A 35 -1.41 14.95 7.32
N ASP A 36 -1.31 13.77 7.94
CA ASP A 36 -2.39 12.80 7.98
C ASP A 36 -3.59 13.33 8.77
N TYR A 37 -3.35 14.03 9.89
CA TYR A 37 -4.41 14.71 10.64
C TYR A 37 -5.16 15.73 9.80
N ARG A 38 -4.45 16.56 9.03
CA ARG A 38 -5.09 17.54 8.14
C ARG A 38 -5.92 16.84 7.07
N ARG A 39 -5.42 15.74 6.51
CA ARG A 39 -6.17 14.93 5.55
C ARG A 39 -7.43 14.35 6.19
N PHE A 40 -7.35 13.78 7.40
CA PHE A 40 -8.53 13.26 8.10
C PHE A 40 -9.54 14.35 8.47
N GLU A 41 -9.09 15.57 8.77
CA GLU A 41 -9.98 16.72 8.98
C GLU A 41 -10.73 17.06 7.69
N GLN A 42 -10.03 17.12 6.54
CA GLN A 42 -10.65 17.35 5.22
C GLN A 42 -11.61 16.22 4.84
N ASP A 43 -11.17 14.96 4.90
CA ASP A 43 -12.01 13.80 4.57
C ASP A 43 -13.27 13.78 5.46
N LYS A 44 -13.17 14.21 6.72
CA LYS A 44 -14.32 14.32 7.63
C LYS A 44 -15.27 15.44 7.21
N GLU A 45 -14.75 16.61 6.82
CA GLU A 45 -15.56 17.73 6.33
C GLU A 45 -16.30 17.34 5.05
N ASP A 46 -15.60 16.73 4.09
CA ASP A 46 -16.17 16.24 2.83
C ASP A 46 -17.27 15.20 3.09
N LEU A 47 -17.02 14.23 3.98
CA LEU A 47 -18.03 13.23 4.36
C LEU A 47 -19.25 13.85 5.08
N GLN A 48 -19.05 14.92 5.85
CA GLN A 48 -20.15 15.63 6.49
C GLN A 48 -21.02 16.35 5.47
N GLU A 49 -20.41 16.97 4.46
CA GLU A 49 -21.12 17.61 3.34
C GLU A 49 -21.92 16.58 2.51
N ASP A 50 -21.32 15.43 2.21
CA ASP A 50 -22.00 14.33 1.51
C ASP A 50 -23.21 13.81 2.27
N ILE A 51 -23.08 13.62 3.59
CA ILE A 51 -24.20 13.20 4.45
C ILE A 51 -25.33 14.24 4.41
N GLU A 52 -25.00 15.53 4.50
CA GLU A 52 -25.99 16.60 4.44
C GLU A 52 -26.70 16.66 3.09
N MET A 53 -25.97 16.49 1.99
CA MET A 53 -26.53 16.43 0.64
C MET A 53 -27.48 15.24 0.47
N ILE A 54 -27.07 14.03 0.89
CA ILE A 54 -27.89 12.82 0.81
C ILE A 54 -29.15 12.97 1.68
N ALA A 55 -29.01 13.50 2.89
CA ALA A 55 -30.15 13.75 3.77
C ALA A 55 -31.15 14.75 3.16
N ALA A 56 -30.65 15.81 2.50
CA ALA A 56 -31.49 16.77 1.79
C ALA A 56 -32.22 16.14 0.60
N GLN A 57 -31.58 15.23 -0.14
CA GLN A 57 -32.22 14.48 -1.23
C GLN A 57 -33.30 13.53 -0.70
N GLN A 58 -33.03 12.79 0.36
CA GLN A 58 -34.01 11.91 1.00
C GLN A 58 -35.24 12.69 1.46
N LYS A 59 -35.03 13.83 2.13
CA LYS A 59 -36.13 14.70 2.56
C LYS A 59 -36.97 15.21 1.39
N LYS A 60 -36.33 15.62 0.28
CA LYS A 60 -37.06 16.03 -0.94
C LYS A 60 -37.88 14.89 -1.52
N GLN A 61 -37.33 13.68 -1.60
CA GLN A 61 -38.06 12.51 -2.05
C GLN A 61 -39.24 12.20 -1.13
N GLU A 62 -39.05 12.25 0.19
CA GLU A 62 -40.13 12.05 1.16
C GLU A 62 -41.25 13.09 1.01
N ASP A 63 -40.90 14.37 0.80
CA ASP A 63 -41.88 15.44 0.56
C ASP A 63 -42.64 15.23 -0.77
N GLU A 64 -41.96 14.77 -1.81
CA GLU A 64 -42.59 14.42 -3.10
C GLU A 64 -43.54 13.23 -2.95
N PHE A 65 -43.09 12.14 -2.32
CA PHE A 65 -43.94 10.99 -2.01
C PHE A 65 -45.13 11.37 -1.12
N SER A 66 -44.94 12.26 -0.15
CA SER A 66 -46.01 12.75 0.72
C SER A 66 -47.07 13.53 -0.06
N LYS A 67 -46.65 14.40 -0.99
CA LYS A 67 -47.55 15.13 -1.90
C LYS A 67 -48.30 14.17 -2.83
N GLU A 68 -47.60 13.18 -3.38
CA GLU A 68 -48.19 12.16 -4.27
C GLU A 68 -49.22 11.31 -3.54
N ARG A 69 -48.90 10.84 -2.32
CA ARG A 69 -49.86 10.14 -1.44
C ARG A 69 -51.07 11.00 -1.14
N SER A 70 -50.88 12.28 -0.87
CA SER A 70 -51.99 13.21 -0.60
C SER A 70 -52.89 13.40 -1.82
N ARG A 71 -52.31 13.53 -3.03
CA ARG A 71 -53.06 13.58 -4.29
C ARG A 71 -53.86 12.31 -4.51
N TYR A 72 -53.21 11.15 -4.34
CA TYR A 72 -53.85 9.86 -4.50
C TYR A 72 -55.04 9.69 -3.55
N VAL A 73 -54.90 10.09 -2.28
CA VAL A 73 -56.01 10.05 -1.30
C VAL A 73 -57.18 10.93 -1.72
N ILE A 74 -56.92 12.14 -2.25
CA ILE A 74 -57.97 13.03 -2.76
C ILE A 74 -58.69 12.39 -3.95
N GLU A 75 -57.94 11.86 -4.91
CA GLU A 75 -58.50 11.21 -6.10
C GLU A 75 -59.35 10.00 -5.73
N LEU A 76 -58.89 9.20 -4.76
CA LEU A 76 -59.61 8.03 -4.26
C LEU A 76 -60.91 8.44 -3.54
N HIS A 77 -60.89 9.55 -2.79
CA HIS A 77 -62.09 10.10 -2.17
C HIS A 77 -63.10 10.62 -3.21
N GLU A 78 -62.63 11.32 -4.26
CA GLU A 78 -63.49 11.76 -5.36
C GLU A 78 -64.10 10.58 -6.12
N GLN A 79 -63.32 9.56 -6.44
CA GLN A 79 -63.83 8.36 -7.11
C GLN A 79 -64.87 7.64 -6.25
N LYS A 80 -64.62 7.49 -4.94
CA LYS A 80 -65.59 6.91 -4.01
C LYS A 80 -66.88 7.71 -3.98
N LYS A 81 -66.81 9.04 -3.92
CA LYS A 81 -68.00 9.91 -3.96
C LYS A 81 -68.77 9.74 -5.27
N ARG A 82 -68.09 9.65 -6.42
CA ARG A 82 -68.73 9.38 -7.71
C ARG A 82 -69.42 8.02 -7.72
N MET A 83 -68.83 6.98 -7.12
CA MET A 83 -69.48 5.69 -6.98
C MET A 83 -70.73 5.78 -6.10
N GLU A 84 -70.68 6.45 -4.95
CA GLU A 84 -71.85 6.65 -4.09
C GLU A 84 -72.97 7.42 -4.79
N GLU A 85 -72.63 8.44 -5.58
CA GLU A 85 -73.61 9.18 -6.41
C GLU A 85 -74.24 8.30 -7.50
N LEU A 86 -73.44 7.47 -8.17
CA LEU A 86 -73.92 6.52 -9.17
C LEU A 86 -74.80 5.45 -8.55
N GLU A 87 -74.43 4.91 -7.38
CA GLU A 87 -75.25 3.97 -6.62
C GLU A 87 -76.58 4.61 -6.18
N GLY A 88 -76.56 5.88 -5.77
CA GLY A 88 -77.77 6.64 -5.44
C GLY A 88 -78.69 6.81 -6.65
N ARG A 89 -78.13 7.19 -7.80
CA ARG A 89 -78.89 7.29 -9.06
C ARG A 89 -79.44 5.94 -9.50
N LEU A 90 -78.67 4.86 -9.35
CA LEU A 90 -79.11 3.51 -9.68
C LEU A 90 -80.32 3.13 -8.81
N LYS A 91 -80.27 3.39 -7.50
CA LYS A 91 -81.39 3.15 -6.58
C LYS A 91 -82.62 3.99 -6.92
N GLN A 92 -82.44 5.25 -7.29
CA GLN A 92 -83.55 6.11 -7.74
C GLN A 92 -84.19 5.58 -9.02
N LEU A 93 -83.40 5.21 -10.03
CA LEU A 93 -83.91 4.62 -11.26
C LEU A 93 -84.64 3.29 -11.03
N ILE A 94 -84.19 2.49 -10.06
CA ILE A 94 -84.89 1.27 -9.63
C ILE A 94 -86.24 1.63 -9.00
N CYS A 95 -86.29 2.58 -8.06
CA CYS A 95 -87.54 3.03 -7.45
C CYS A 95 -88.51 3.68 -8.45
N GLU A 96 -88.01 4.48 -9.38
CA GLU A 96 -88.80 5.10 -10.45
C GLU A 96 -89.34 4.03 -11.41
N ARG A 97 -88.54 3.02 -11.78
CA ARG A 97 -89.02 1.86 -12.55
C ARG A 97 -90.04 1.03 -11.78
N GLU A 98 -89.86 0.82 -10.48
CA GLU A 98 -90.84 0.11 -9.63
C GLU A 98 -92.16 0.90 -9.53
N GLN A 99 -92.10 2.24 -9.45
CA GLN A 99 -93.28 3.11 -9.46
C GLN A 99 -93.97 3.16 -10.84
N GLU A 100 -93.20 3.23 -11.94
CA GLU A 100 -93.73 3.15 -13.31
C GLU A 100 -94.36 1.78 -13.61
N ALA A 101 -93.81 0.71 -13.03
CA ALA A 101 -94.38 -0.63 -13.09
C ALA A 101 -95.69 -0.76 -12.30
N THR A 102 -95.83 -0.06 -11.17
CA THR A 102 -97.11 -0.03 -10.43
C THR A 102 -98.20 0.81 -11.11
N ASN A 103 -97.85 1.77 -11.97
CA ASN A 103 -98.80 2.65 -12.67
C ASN A 103 -99.23 2.18 -14.07
N LYS A 104 -98.61 1.13 -14.62
CA LYS A 104 -99.06 0.51 -15.86
C LYS A 104 -99.40 -0.94 -15.62
N GLN A 105 -100.70 -1.19 -15.49
CA GLN A 105 -101.25 -2.52 -15.51
C GLN A 105 -101.15 -3.10 -16.92
N THR A 106 -100.02 -3.74 -17.22
CA THR A 106 -99.92 -4.79 -18.25
C THR A 106 -99.34 -6.02 -17.58
N SER A 107 -100.26 -6.87 -17.10
CA SER A 107 -100.05 -8.07 -16.29
C SER A 107 -99.26 -9.21 -16.98
N THR A 108 -98.70 -8.98 -18.16
CA THR A 108 -97.95 -10.01 -18.92
C THR A 108 -96.61 -9.46 -19.38
N THR A 109 -96.57 -8.26 -19.97
CA THR A 109 -95.35 -7.62 -20.48
C THR A 109 -94.36 -7.21 -19.38
N PHE A 110 -94.85 -6.85 -18.19
CA PHE A 110 -93.98 -6.50 -17.05
C PHE A 110 -93.31 -7.74 -16.43
N GLN A 111 -94.06 -8.84 -16.27
CA GLN A 111 -93.50 -10.09 -15.79
C GLN A 111 -92.51 -10.69 -16.80
N GLU A 112 -92.79 -10.60 -18.11
CA GLU A 112 -91.84 -10.94 -19.17
C GLU A 112 -90.59 -10.06 -19.11
N ALA A 113 -90.72 -8.75 -18.89
CA ALA A 113 -89.57 -7.85 -18.74
C ALA A 113 -88.73 -8.17 -17.48
N ILE A 114 -89.34 -8.59 -16.37
CA ILE A 114 -88.61 -9.05 -15.18
C ILE A 114 -87.86 -10.35 -15.49
N LEU A 115 -88.50 -11.32 -16.14
CA LEU A 115 -87.85 -12.55 -16.55
C LEU A 115 -86.66 -12.29 -17.50
N ILE A 116 -86.85 -11.46 -18.51
CA ILE A 116 -85.78 -11.06 -19.45
C ILE A 116 -84.65 -10.33 -18.72
N SER A 117 -84.96 -9.45 -17.78
CA SER A 117 -83.93 -8.71 -17.01
C SER A 117 -83.16 -9.61 -16.03
N GLN A 118 -83.82 -10.60 -15.41
CA GLN A 118 -83.16 -11.63 -14.61
C GLN A 118 -82.30 -12.55 -15.47
N GLU A 119 -82.79 -12.95 -16.64
CA GLU A 119 -82.06 -13.81 -17.57
C GLU A 119 -80.83 -13.10 -18.13
N THR A 120 -80.97 -11.83 -18.55
CA THR A 120 -79.84 -11.00 -18.98
C THR A 120 -78.85 -10.71 -17.85
N ALA A 121 -79.30 -10.51 -16.61
CA ALA A 121 -78.41 -10.37 -15.46
C ALA A 121 -77.58 -11.65 -15.21
N LEU A 122 -78.21 -12.82 -15.24
CA LEU A 122 -77.53 -14.12 -15.11
C LEU A 122 -76.57 -14.37 -16.28
N GLU A 123 -76.92 -13.91 -17.48
CA GLU A 123 -76.06 -14.04 -18.66
C GLU A 123 -74.84 -13.13 -18.60
N ILE A 124 -75.00 -11.89 -18.08
CA ILE A 124 -73.90 -10.98 -17.77
C ILE A 124 -73.00 -11.57 -16.68
N GLU A 125 -73.57 -12.14 -15.62
CA GLU A 125 -72.79 -12.79 -14.55
C GLU A 125 -71.95 -13.94 -15.10
N ARG A 126 -72.55 -14.86 -15.86
CA ARG A 126 -71.82 -15.95 -16.53
C ARG A 126 -70.76 -15.44 -17.51
N SER A 127 -71.02 -14.33 -18.21
CA SER A 127 -70.03 -13.72 -19.11
C SER A 127 -68.84 -13.15 -18.32
N ALA A 128 -69.11 -12.41 -17.25
CA ALA A 128 -68.10 -11.84 -16.37
C ALA A 128 -67.26 -12.93 -15.69
N GLU A 129 -67.86 -14.04 -15.27
CA GLU A 129 -67.13 -15.20 -14.73
C GLU A 129 -66.18 -15.82 -15.78
N ARG A 130 -66.65 -15.99 -17.02
CA ARG A 130 -65.82 -16.53 -18.11
C ARG A 130 -64.67 -15.58 -18.47
N GLU A 131 -64.93 -14.28 -18.53
CA GLU A 131 -63.89 -13.28 -18.79
C GLU A 131 -62.90 -13.19 -17.64
N GLY A 132 -63.37 -13.23 -16.39
CA GLY A 132 -62.51 -13.29 -15.21
C GLY A 132 -61.59 -14.50 -15.22
N ALA A 133 -62.12 -15.68 -15.56
CA ALA A 133 -61.32 -16.89 -15.69
C ALA A 133 -60.25 -16.78 -16.78
N LYS A 134 -60.57 -16.16 -17.93
CA LYS A 134 -59.59 -15.91 -19.00
C LYS A 134 -58.49 -14.96 -18.56
N ILE A 135 -58.83 -13.86 -17.88
CA ILE A 135 -57.86 -12.89 -17.37
C ILE A 135 -56.89 -13.56 -16.39
N ILE A 136 -57.40 -14.41 -15.50
CA ILE A 136 -56.56 -15.15 -14.54
C ILE A 136 -55.61 -16.10 -15.26
N GLU A 137 -56.09 -16.84 -16.25
CA GLU A 137 -55.28 -17.75 -17.05
C GLU A 137 -54.17 -17.00 -17.82
N GLU A 138 -54.53 -15.91 -18.49
CA GLU A 138 -53.58 -15.06 -19.20
C GLU A 138 -52.53 -14.45 -18.26
N ALA A 139 -52.95 -13.99 -17.08
CA ALA A 139 -52.04 -13.47 -16.06
C ALA A 139 -51.08 -14.57 -15.55
N HIS A 140 -51.52 -15.82 -15.44
CA HIS A 140 -50.67 -16.94 -15.05
C HIS A 140 -49.64 -17.29 -16.14
N VAL A 141 -50.05 -17.26 -17.41
CA VAL A 141 -49.15 -17.47 -18.55
C VAL A 141 -48.09 -16.37 -18.60
N GLU A 142 -48.49 -15.11 -18.49
CA GLU A 142 -47.56 -13.97 -18.54
C GLU A 142 -46.61 -13.96 -17.34
N ARG A 143 -47.11 -14.28 -16.14
CA ARG A 143 -46.26 -14.48 -14.96
C ARG A 143 -45.23 -15.59 -15.20
N GLY A 144 -45.64 -16.71 -15.80
CA GLY A 144 -44.74 -17.80 -16.15
C GLY A 144 -43.63 -17.37 -17.11
N ARG A 145 -44.00 -16.55 -18.10
CA ARG A 145 -43.06 -15.97 -19.06
C ARG A 145 -42.06 -15.03 -18.38
N ILE A 146 -42.52 -14.07 -17.58
CA ILE A 146 -41.66 -13.13 -16.84
C ILE A 146 -40.68 -13.89 -15.93
N ILE A 147 -41.14 -14.92 -15.22
CA ILE A 147 -40.27 -15.73 -14.35
C ILE A 147 -39.20 -16.46 -15.18
N LYS A 148 -39.56 -16.96 -16.37
CA LYS A 148 -38.62 -17.65 -17.25
C LYS A 148 -37.57 -16.68 -17.79
N GLU A 149 -38.00 -15.52 -18.32
CA GLU A 149 -37.10 -14.47 -18.82
C GLU A 149 -36.15 -14.00 -17.70
N ALA A 150 -36.66 -13.72 -16.49
CA ALA A 150 -35.84 -13.33 -15.35
C ALA A 150 -34.82 -14.42 -14.92
N LYS A 151 -35.17 -15.70 -15.06
CA LYS A 151 -34.24 -16.81 -14.80
C LYS A 151 -33.15 -16.90 -15.87
N GLU A 152 -33.49 -16.69 -17.13
CA GLU A 152 -32.56 -16.67 -18.24
C GLU A 152 -31.59 -15.49 -18.11
N GLU A 153 -32.09 -14.28 -17.85
CA GLU A 153 -31.28 -13.08 -17.59
C GLU A 153 -30.36 -13.26 -16.37
N LYS A 154 -30.87 -13.85 -15.29
CA LYS A 154 -30.02 -14.17 -14.13
C LYS A 154 -28.88 -15.10 -14.55
N GLN A 155 -29.17 -16.12 -15.36
CA GLN A 155 -28.15 -17.09 -15.77
C GLN A 155 -27.11 -16.46 -16.69
N THR A 156 -27.51 -15.57 -17.60
CA THR A 156 -26.56 -14.85 -18.46
C THR A 156 -25.65 -13.94 -17.63
N ILE A 157 -26.22 -13.16 -16.69
CA ILE A 157 -25.44 -12.30 -15.79
C ILE A 157 -24.46 -13.13 -14.95
N LEU A 158 -24.89 -14.31 -14.46
CA LEU A 158 -24.04 -15.19 -13.67
C LEU A 158 -22.88 -15.74 -14.50
N ASN A 159 -23.15 -16.21 -15.73
CA ASN A 159 -22.10 -16.67 -16.64
C ASN A 159 -21.10 -15.56 -16.97
N GLU A 160 -21.58 -14.35 -17.29
CA GLU A 160 -20.70 -13.20 -17.54
C GLU A 160 -19.86 -12.82 -16.33
N ALA A 161 -20.42 -12.94 -15.12
CA ALA A 161 -19.69 -12.69 -13.88
C ALA A 161 -18.61 -13.75 -13.63
N GLU A 162 -18.90 -15.02 -13.92
CA GLU A 162 -17.93 -16.12 -13.83
C GLU A 162 -16.80 -15.97 -14.85
N GLU A 163 -17.10 -15.59 -16.09
CA GLU A 163 -16.09 -15.29 -17.12
C GLU A 163 -15.19 -14.13 -16.70
N LYS A 164 -15.77 -13.02 -16.22
CA LYS A 164 -15.00 -11.88 -15.69
C LYS A 164 -14.12 -12.29 -14.51
N ARG A 165 -14.65 -13.10 -13.59
CA ARG A 165 -13.89 -13.63 -12.45
C ARG A 165 -12.70 -14.46 -12.94
N HIS A 166 -12.90 -15.34 -13.91
CA HIS A 166 -11.84 -16.17 -14.46
C HIS A 166 -10.74 -15.34 -15.16
N VAL A 167 -11.11 -14.31 -15.93
CA VAL A 167 -10.14 -13.40 -16.56
C VAL A 167 -9.30 -12.67 -15.51
N ILE A 168 -9.94 -12.18 -14.44
CA ILE A 168 -9.24 -11.51 -13.35
C ILE A 168 -8.30 -12.49 -12.62
N GLU A 169 -8.76 -13.72 -12.36
CA GLU A 169 -7.98 -14.78 -11.72
C GLU A 169 -6.74 -15.13 -12.55
N GLN A 170 -6.91 -15.35 -13.86
CA GLN A 170 -5.79 -15.57 -14.79
C GLN A 170 -4.81 -14.40 -14.83
N ARG A 171 -5.32 -13.16 -14.82
CA ARG A 171 -4.44 -11.98 -14.84
C ARG A 171 -3.68 -11.82 -13.52
N ALA A 172 -4.29 -12.17 -12.40
CA ALA A 172 -3.63 -12.17 -11.10
C ALA A 172 -2.50 -13.21 -11.06
N ASP A 173 -2.73 -14.42 -11.56
CA ASP A 173 -1.71 -15.48 -11.63
C ASP A 173 -0.53 -15.08 -12.54
N GLN A 174 -0.81 -14.44 -13.67
CA GLN A 174 0.22 -13.90 -14.56
C GLN A 174 1.08 -12.85 -13.83
N LEU A 175 0.44 -11.88 -13.17
CA LEU A 175 1.15 -10.83 -12.44
C LEU A 175 1.97 -11.38 -11.27
N LEU A 176 1.47 -12.42 -10.60
CA LEU A 176 2.19 -13.10 -9.53
C LEU A 176 3.44 -13.80 -10.08
N THR A 177 3.30 -14.50 -11.20
CA THR A 177 4.43 -15.16 -11.88
C THR A 177 5.47 -14.14 -12.38
N GLU A 178 5.02 -13.03 -12.98
CA GLU A 178 5.91 -11.94 -13.42
C GLU A 178 6.66 -11.30 -12.23
N ALA A 179 5.97 -11.12 -11.09
CA ALA A 179 6.58 -10.58 -9.88
C ALA A 179 7.62 -11.53 -9.29
N GLU A 180 7.35 -12.84 -9.26
CA GLU A 180 8.31 -13.85 -8.83
C GLU A 180 9.55 -13.89 -9.72
N GLN A 181 9.36 -13.80 -11.05
CA GLN A 181 10.48 -13.72 -12.00
C GLN A 181 11.33 -12.47 -11.78
N ARG A 182 10.72 -11.28 -11.66
CA ARG A 182 11.47 -10.05 -11.37
C ARG A 182 12.22 -10.12 -10.05
N LYS A 183 11.62 -10.74 -9.03
CA LYS A 183 12.29 -10.96 -7.75
C LYS A 183 13.53 -11.85 -7.94
N GLN A 184 13.41 -12.95 -8.68
CA GLN A 184 14.56 -13.83 -8.97
C GLN A 184 15.65 -13.12 -9.78
N GLU A 185 15.28 -12.30 -10.76
CA GLU A 185 16.23 -11.48 -11.55
C GLU A 185 17.00 -10.50 -10.66
N VAL A 186 16.31 -9.82 -9.75
CA VAL A 186 16.93 -8.88 -8.80
C VAL A 186 17.83 -9.63 -7.81
N GLU A 187 17.39 -10.77 -7.28
CA GLU A 187 18.21 -11.62 -6.41
C GLU A 187 19.48 -12.10 -7.13
N ALA A 188 19.37 -12.54 -8.38
CA ALA A 188 20.51 -12.95 -9.19
C ALA A 188 21.47 -11.79 -9.47
N HIS A 189 20.95 -10.61 -9.77
CA HIS A 189 21.76 -9.40 -9.97
C HIS A 189 22.54 -9.04 -8.69
N CYS A 190 21.87 -9.02 -7.54
CA CYS A 190 22.51 -8.75 -6.25
C CYS A 190 23.58 -9.80 -5.92
N GLN A 191 23.33 -11.09 -6.19
CA GLN A 191 24.34 -12.14 -5.99
C GLN A 191 25.57 -11.94 -6.89
N GLN A 192 25.36 -11.54 -8.15
CA GLN A 192 26.45 -11.25 -9.07
C GLN A 192 27.29 -10.04 -8.61
N GLU A 193 26.65 -8.97 -8.13
CA GLU A 193 27.35 -7.81 -7.58
C GLU A 193 28.13 -8.16 -6.32
N LEU A 194 27.56 -8.95 -5.42
CA LEU A 194 28.27 -9.44 -4.23
C LEU A 194 29.50 -10.27 -4.62
N MET A 195 29.39 -11.18 -5.60
CA MET A 195 30.54 -11.94 -6.08
C MET A 195 31.63 -11.05 -6.68
N LYS A 196 31.27 -10.01 -7.43
CA LYS A 196 32.25 -9.05 -7.97
C LYS A 196 32.97 -8.31 -6.85
N LEU A 197 32.24 -7.82 -5.85
CA LEU A 197 32.84 -7.12 -4.70
C LEU A 197 33.74 -8.05 -3.88
N GLU A 198 33.37 -9.32 -3.72
CA GLU A 198 34.23 -10.32 -3.06
C GLU A 198 35.52 -10.58 -3.85
N GLN A 199 35.43 -10.69 -5.18
CA GLN A 199 36.60 -10.84 -6.05
C GLN A 199 37.52 -9.61 -6.00
N GLU A 200 36.96 -8.41 -6.07
CA GLU A 200 37.71 -7.15 -5.95
C GLU A 200 38.40 -7.03 -4.60
N LYS A 201 37.70 -7.38 -3.50
CA LYS A 201 38.27 -7.42 -2.16
C LYS A 201 39.44 -8.40 -2.07
N GLU A 202 39.30 -9.60 -2.63
CA GLU A 202 40.36 -10.61 -2.61
C GLU A 202 41.57 -10.15 -3.45
N ALA A 203 41.34 -9.53 -4.61
CA ALA A 203 42.40 -8.97 -5.44
C ALA A 203 43.16 -7.84 -4.71
N MET A 204 42.44 -6.89 -4.08
CA MET A 204 43.07 -5.85 -3.27
C MET A 204 43.87 -6.42 -2.10
N LEU A 205 43.36 -7.47 -1.45
CA LEU A 205 44.03 -8.13 -0.34
C LEU A 205 45.29 -8.87 -0.80
N GLN A 206 45.27 -9.49 -1.97
CA GLN A 206 46.46 -10.10 -2.58
C GLN A 206 47.51 -9.04 -2.97
N GLN A 207 47.07 -7.91 -3.53
CA GLN A 207 47.95 -6.80 -3.85
C GLN A 207 48.60 -6.23 -2.59
N ALA A 208 47.83 -5.96 -1.53
CA ALA A 208 48.36 -5.46 -0.27
C ALA A 208 49.35 -6.44 0.38
N LYS A 209 49.08 -7.75 0.31
CA LYS A 209 50.03 -8.79 0.75
C LYS A 209 51.33 -8.75 -0.06
N HIS A 210 51.24 -8.56 -1.38
CA HIS A 210 52.41 -8.49 -2.25
C HIS A 210 53.27 -7.26 -1.92
N GLU A 211 52.65 -6.09 -1.78
CA GLU A 211 53.35 -4.85 -1.39
C GLU A 211 54.03 -4.97 -0.02
N LEU A 212 53.38 -5.61 0.95
CA LEU A 212 53.97 -5.87 2.27
C LEU A 212 55.19 -6.80 2.18
N ASN A 213 55.14 -7.82 1.33
CA ASN A 213 56.29 -8.71 1.11
C ASN A 213 57.47 -7.97 0.46
N LEU A 214 57.22 -7.13 -0.54
CA LEU A 214 58.25 -6.30 -1.16
C LEU A 214 58.92 -5.38 -0.13
N LEU A 215 58.12 -4.69 0.69
CA LEU A 215 58.65 -3.84 1.76
C LEU A 215 59.47 -4.65 2.77
N ALA A 216 59.04 -5.87 3.12
CA ALA A 216 59.79 -6.74 4.00
C ALA A 216 61.13 -7.17 3.40
N GLU A 217 61.19 -7.44 2.09
CA GLU A 217 62.43 -7.73 1.37
C GLU A 217 63.38 -6.52 1.33
N GLU A 218 62.87 -5.33 1.03
CA GLU A 218 63.66 -4.09 1.08
C GLU A 218 64.21 -3.82 2.49
N MET A 219 63.38 -4.00 3.53
CA MET A 219 63.85 -3.87 4.91
C MET A 219 64.90 -4.92 5.28
N ALA A 220 64.81 -6.15 4.76
CA ALA A 220 65.81 -7.18 4.96
C ALA A 220 67.14 -6.82 4.27
N GLN A 221 67.09 -6.30 3.05
CA GLN A 221 68.26 -5.84 2.30
C GLN A 221 68.95 -4.67 3.01
N THR A 222 68.22 -3.62 3.36
CA THR A 222 68.77 -2.47 4.10
C THR A 222 69.38 -2.89 5.44
N LYS A 223 68.74 -3.83 6.16
CA LYS A 223 69.32 -4.41 7.37
C LYS A 223 70.65 -5.12 7.09
N GLN A 224 70.74 -5.91 6.03
CA GLN A 224 71.96 -6.60 5.63
C GLN A 224 73.08 -5.62 5.26
N GLU A 225 72.77 -4.54 4.54
CA GLU A 225 73.71 -3.47 4.21
C GLU A 225 74.25 -2.77 5.46
N ILE A 226 73.36 -2.44 6.41
CA ILE A 226 73.76 -1.85 7.69
C ILE A 226 74.68 -2.81 8.46
N GLU A 227 74.37 -4.11 8.49
CA GLU A 227 75.22 -5.11 9.14
C GLU A 227 76.58 -5.26 8.45
N ALA A 228 76.64 -5.19 7.12
CA ALA A 228 77.88 -5.20 6.35
C ALA A 228 78.73 -3.96 6.65
N ALA A 229 78.12 -2.76 6.61
CA ALA A 229 78.80 -1.50 6.93
C ALA A 229 79.35 -1.50 8.36
N LYS A 230 78.60 -2.03 9.34
CA LYS A 230 79.09 -2.23 10.71
C LYS A 230 80.32 -3.14 10.78
N ARG A 231 80.35 -4.22 10.00
CA ARG A 231 81.53 -5.12 9.95
C ARG A 231 82.73 -4.42 9.33
N GLU A 232 82.53 -3.64 8.28
CA GLU A 232 83.59 -2.85 7.66
C GLU A 232 84.14 -1.79 8.62
N GLU A 233 83.28 -1.12 9.38
CA GLU A 233 83.69 -0.16 10.42
C GLU A 233 84.52 -0.84 11.52
N ILE A 234 84.10 -2.03 11.98
CA ILE A 234 84.86 -2.82 12.96
C ILE A 234 86.24 -3.18 12.39
N ASN A 235 86.30 -3.70 11.16
CA ASN A 235 87.56 -4.07 10.50
C ASN A 235 88.49 -2.85 10.34
N PHE A 236 87.94 -1.70 9.96
CA PHE A 236 88.69 -0.45 9.83
C PHE A 236 89.25 0.00 11.18
N ARG A 237 88.41 -0.01 12.23
CA ARG A 237 88.83 0.30 13.59
C ARG A 237 89.95 -0.63 14.08
N ASP A 238 89.84 -1.92 13.82
CA ASP A 238 90.86 -2.90 14.23
C ASP A 238 92.19 -2.67 13.50
N THR A 239 92.13 -2.32 12.21
CA THR A 239 93.32 -1.96 11.42
C THR A 239 94.00 -0.70 11.97
N LEU A 240 93.22 0.35 12.27
CA LEU A 240 93.76 1.56 12.90
C LEU A 240 94.40 1.28 14.26
N ILE A 241 93.75 0.45 15.09
CA ILE A 241 94.31 0.05 16.39
C ILE A 241 95.64 -0.69 16.19
N TYR A 242 95.70 -1.58 15.21
CA TYR A 242 96.91 -2.32 14.88
C TYR A 242 98.03 -1.38 14.42
N ASP A 243 97.76 -0.48 13.48
CA ASP A 243 98.74 0.48 12.96
C ASP A 243 99.24 1.43 14.06
N TYR A 244 98.33 1.90 14.93
CA TYR A 244 98.69 2.74 16.05
C TYR A 244 99.59 2.01 17.06
N LYS A 245 99.28 0.75 17.38
CA LYS A 245 100.15 -0.09 18.22
C LYS A 245 101.53 -0.31 17.58
N ALA A 246 101.59 -0.56 16.28
CA ALA A 246 102.84 -0.74 15.55
C ALA A 246 103.68 0.55 15.53
N ALA A 247 103.06 1.72 15.36
CA ALA A 247 103.74 3.01 15.43
C ALA A 247 104.28 3.31 16.83
N LEU A 248 103.51 3.02 17.88
CA LEU A 248 103.95 3.14 19.27
C LEU A 248 105.13 2.22 19.59
N ALA A 249 105.12 0.98 19.09
CA ALA A 249 106.24 0.06 19.24
C ALA A 249 107.52 0.64 18.61
N LYS A 250 107.45 1.14 17.38
CA LYS A 250 108.58 1.81 16.71
C LYS A 250 109.09 3.03 17.49
N LEU A 251 108.19 3.86 18.01
CA LEU A 251 108.58 5.02 18.81
C LEU A 251 109.31 4.60 20.09
N ASN A 252 108.83 3.56 20.75
CA ASN A 252 109.48 2.99 21.93
C ASN A 252 110.85 2.41 21.57
N ASP A 253 110.97 1.68 20.45
CA ASP A 253 112.25 1.16 19.97
C ASP A 253 113.25 2.30 19.72
N VAL A 254 112.83 3.39 19.07
CA VAL A 254 113.69 4.57 18.85
C VAL A 254 114.08 5.26 20.16
N LYS A 255 113.15 5.38 21.11
CA LYS A 255 113.47 5.94 22.43
C LYS A 255 114.46 5.07 23.20
N TRP A 256 114.30 3.75 23.14
CA TRP A 256 115.23 2.79 23.73
C TRP A 256 116.62 2.90 23.09
N GLN A 257 116.71 2.95 21.75
CA GLN A 257 117.97 3.15 21.03
C GLN A 257 118.66 4.49 21.39
N ASN A 258 117.88 5.57 21.54
CA ASN A 258 118.42 6.86 21.95
C ASN A 258 118.89 6.87 23.41
N TRP A 259 118.16 6.18 24.30
CA TRP A 259 118.57 6.00 25.70
C TRP A 259 119.85 5.15 25.79
N GLU A 260 119.93 4.06 25.04
CA GLU A 260 121.10 3.18 24.95
C GLU A 260 122.33 3.96 24.48
N ARG A 261 122.22 4.75 23.40
CA ARG A 261 123.30 5.66 22.96
C ARG A 261 123.69 6.69 24.01
N ALA A 262 122.72 7.37 24.62
CA ALA A 262 123.02 8.37 25.65
C ALA A 262 123.69 7.75 26.88
N PHE A 263 123.32 6.52 27.23
CA PHE A 263 123.93 5.75 28.29
C PHE A 263 125.35 5.31 27.93
N GLU A 264 125.59 4.83 26.71
CA GLU A 264 126.93 4.52 26.18
C GLU A 264 127.84 5.76 26.15
N ASP A 265 127.32 6.91 25.71
CA ASP A 265 128.04 8.19 25.70
C ASP A 265 128.41 8.65 27.13
N GLN A 266 127.51 8.48 28.10
CA GLN A 266 127.80 8.75 29.51
C GLN A 266 128.82 7.76 30.09
N LEU A 267 128.76 6.49 29.70
CA LEU A 267 129.74 5.47 30.09
C LEU A 267 131.14 5.80 29.55
N HIS A 268 131.21 6.28 28.30
CA HIS A 268 132.46 6.76 27.70
C HIS A 268 133.01 8.01 28.37
N GLN A 269 132.17 8.92 28.87
CA GLN A 269 132.61 10.08 29.66
C GLN A 269 133.15 9.71 31.04
N ILE A 270 132.71 8.59 31.63
CA ILE A 270 133.16 8.12 32.95
C ILE A 270 134.47 7.30 32.84
N GLN A 271 134.78 6.76 31.66
CA GLN A 271 135.98 5.96 31.40
C GLN A 271 137.16 6.76 30.81
N ALA A 272 137.00 8.06 30.56
CA ALA A 272 138.04 9.02 30.19
C ALA A 272 138.64 9.70 31.43
#